data_AF-A0A3P2RC65-F1
#
_entry.id   AF-A0A3P2RC65-F1
#
_cell.length_a   1.000
_cell.length_b   1.000
_cell.length_c   1.000
_cell.angle_alpha   90.00
_cell.angle_beta   90.00
_cell.angle_gamma   90.00
#
_symmetry.space_group_name_H-M   'P 1'
#
loop_
_entity.id
_entity.type
_entity.pdbx_description
1 polymer ?
#
loop_
_entity_poly.entity_id
_entity_poly.type
_entity_poly.pdbx_seq_one_letter_code
_entity_poly.pdbx_strand_id
1 'polypeptide(L)' 'MAFYADRYTQFTIICDKCYDHDGANSNDMDMPRNTNEAHKYFRDQGWKIGKGLAVCPNCKEEE' A
#
# COMPACT_ATOMS: atom_id res chain seq x y z
N MET A 1 11.65 -0.06 -4.86
CA MET A 1 10.41 -0.79 -5.22
C MET A 1 9.75 -1.18 -3.89
N ALA A 2 8.67 -0.51 -3.51
CA ALA A 2 8.08 -0.53 -2.16
C ALA A 2 6.76 -1.34 -2.06
N PHE A 3 6.46 -2.14 -3.08
CA PHE A 3 5.23 -2.92 -3.18
C PHE A 3 5.60 -4.38 -3.32
N TYR A 4 5.16 -5.20 -2.38
CA TYR A 4 5.42 -6.63 -2.35
C TYR A 4 4.07 -7.37 -2.34
N ALA A 5 3.87 -8.24 -3.32
CA ALA A 5 2.78 -9.20 -3.31
C ALA A 5 3.36 -10.51 -2.74
N ASP A 6 3.09 -10.79 -1.46
CA ASP A 6 3.58 -12.03 -0.83
C ASP A 6 2.49 -13.10 -0.95
N ARG A 7 2.88 -14.27 -1.49
CA ARG A 7 2.08 -15.51 -1.64
C ARG A 7 0.58 -15.31 -1.90
N TYR A 8 0.20 -14.82 -3.07
CA TYR A 8 -1.17 -14.86 -3.63
C TYR A 8 -2.32 -14.22 -2.81
N THR A 9 -2.12 -13.93 -1.53
CA THR A 9 -3.17 -13.55 -0.60
C THR A 9 -2.91 -12.21 0.09
N GLN A 10 -1.75 -11.58 -0.09
CA GLN A 10 -1.44 -10.33 0.62
C GLN A 10 -0.66 -9.33 -0.24
N PHE A 11 -1.17 -8.09 -0.27
CA PHE A 11 -0.49 -6.93 -0.80
C PHE A 11 0.07 -6.12 0.36
N THR A 12 1.38 -5.90 0.37
CA THR A 12 2.05 -5.09 1.39
C THR A 12 2.66 -3.86 0.75
N ILE A 13 2.38 -2.69 1.33
CA ILE A 13 3.01 -1.44 0.97
C ILE A 13 3.92 -0.98 2.11
N ILE A 14 5.09 -0.47 1.77
CA ILE A 14 6.07 0.05 2.73
C ILE A 14 6.29 1.53 2.43
N CYS A 15 6.31 2.36 3.47
CA CYS A 15 6.59 3.78 3.36
C CYS A 15 8.09 4.02 3.23
N ASP A 16 8.51 4.74 2.19
CA ASP A 16 9.92 5.07 1.96
C ASP A 16 10.50 6.05 3.01
N LYS A 17 9.66 6.84 3.70
CA LYS A 17 10.12 7.81 4.71
C LYS A 17 10.39 7.19 6.09
N CYS A 18 9.39 6.51 6.66
CA CYS A 18 9.45 5.95 8.02
C CYS A 18 9.62 4.43 8.06
N TYR A 19 9.66 3.75 6.92
CA TYR A 19 9.68 2.28 6.84
C TYR A 19 8.47 1.59 7.49
N ASP A 20 7.41 2.35 7.77
CA ASP A 20 6.14 1.80 8.22
C ASP A 20 5.49 0.99 7.10
N HIS A 21 4.72 -0.03 7.45
CA HIS A 21 4.18 -0.99 6.49
C HIS A 21 2.72 -1.27 6.78
N ASP A 22 1.95 -1.41 5.71
CA ASP A 22 0.52 -1.71 5.79
C ASP A 22 0.17 -2.83 4.81
N GLY A 23 -0.79 -3.64 5.19
CA GLY A 23 -1.08 -4.92 4.56
C GLY A 23 -2.56 -5.09 4.24
N ALA A 24 -2.85 -5.44 3.00
CA ALA A 24 -4.18 -5.76 2.51
C ALA A 24 -4.25 -7.25 2.12
N ASN A 25 -5.15 -8.01 2.74
CA ASN A 25 -5.33 -9.44 2.50
C ASN A 25 -6.38 -9.67 1.40
N SER A 26 -5.98 -10.20 0.24
CA SER A 26 -6.87 -10.38 -0.92
C SER A 26 -7.92 -11.49 -0.75
N ASN A 27 -7.92 -12.21 0.39
CA ASN A 27 -8.96 -13.20 0.73
C ASN A 27 -10.23 -12.57 1.31
N ASP A 28 -10.18 -11.33 1.78
CA ASP A 28 -11.38 -10.61 2.22
C ASP A 28 -12.20 -10.16 1.01
N MET A 29 -13.53 -10.29 1.06
CA MET A 29 -14.41 -10.02 -0.09
C MET A 29 -14.27 -8.58 -0.62
N ASP A 30 -13.90 -7.63 0.25
CA ASP A 30 -13.73 -6.20 -0.04
C ASP A 30 -12.27 -5.80 -0.31
N MET A 31 -11.36 -6.77 -0.42
CA MET A 31 -9.94 -6.49 -0.55
C MET A 31 -9.40 -6.69 -1.96
N PRO A 32 -8.33 -5.95 -2.31
CA PRO A 32 -7.81 -5.92 -3.67
C PRO A 32 -7.37 -7.31 -4.13
N ARG A 33 -7.77 -7.73 -5.35
CA ARG A 33 -7.41 -9.03 -5.93
C ARG A 33 -6.22 -8.94 -6.90
N ASN A 34 -5.84 -7.73 -7.26
CA ASN A 34 -4.72 -7.44 -8.15
C ASN A 34 -3.99 -6.15 -7.73
N THR A 35 -2.80 -5.95 -8.29
CA THR A 35 -1.94 -4.78 -8.01
C THR A 35 -2.62 -3.43 -8.26
N ASN A 36 -3.50 -3.32 -9.27
CA ASN A 36 -4.19 -2.05 -9.56
C ASN A 36 -5.24 -1.72 -8.50
N GLU A 37 -6.00 -2.73 -8.05
CA GLU A 37 -6.94 -2.59 -6.94
C GLU A 37 -6.19 -2.28 -5.64
N ALA A 38 -5.03 -2.90 -5.41
CA ALA A 38 -4.22 -2.64 -4.22
C ALA A 38 -3.72 -1.19 -4.20
N HIS A 39 -3.25 -0.68 -5.35
CA HIS A 39 -2.90 0.73 -5.47
C HIS A 39 -4.07 1.68 -5.19
N LYS A 40 -5.29 1.31 -5.62
CA LYS A 40 -6.49 2.11 -5.31
C LYS A 40 -6.83 2.05 -3.83
N TYR A 41 -6.87 0.85 -3.26
CA TYR A 41 -7.14 0.62 -1.83
C TYR A 41 -6.22 1.45 -0.94
N PHE A 42 -4.90 1.34 -1.12
CA PHE A 42 -3.94 2.08 -0.31
C PHE A 42 -4.04 3.60 -0.54
N ARG A 43 -4.32 4.05 -1.78
CA ARG A 43 -4.59 5.48 -2.03
C ARG A 43 -5.82 5.99 -1.30
N ASP A 44 -6.88 5.19 -1.23
CA ASP A 44 -8.11 5.50 -0.50
C ASP A 44 -7.85 5.54 1.02
N GLN A 45 -6.92 4.72 1.54
CA GLN A 45 -6.39 4.81 2.91
C GLN A 45 -5.45 6.01 3.15
N GLY A 46 -5.22 6.85 2.14
CA GLY A 46 -4.42 8.08 2.26
C GLY A 46 -2.95 7.94 1.84
N TRP A 47 -2.52 6.78 1.35
CA TRP A 47 -1.15 6.58 0.85
C TRP A 47 -0.90 7.32 -0.46
N LYS A 48 0.25 7.98 -0.57
CA LYS A 48 0.75 8.57 -1.83
C LYS A 48 1.65 7.56 -2.54
N ILE A 49 1.14 6.93 -3.61
CA ILE A 49 1.85 5.91 -4.39
C ILE A 49 2.22 6.47 -5.78
N GLY A 50 3.51 6.75 -5.99
CA GLY A 50 4.10 7.24 -7.24
C GLY A 50 4.89 6.17 -8.00
N LYS A 51 5.60 6.57 -9.07
CA LYS A 51 6.39 5.68 -9.96
C LYS A 51 7.61 4.99 -9.31
N GLY A 52 7.85 5.18 -8.02
CA GLY A 52 8.98 4.58 -7.30
C GLY A 52 9.07 4.98 -5.84
N LEU A 53 8.02 5.60 -5.30
CA LEU A 53 7.95 6.11 -3.94
C LEU A 53 6.54 5.83 -3.40
N ALA A 54 6.44 5.27 -2.21
CA ALA A 54 5.22 5.15 -1.43
C ALA A 54 5.39 5.93 -0.13
N VAL A 55 4.47 6.84 0.17
CA VAL A 55 4.46 7.61 1.42
C VAL A 55 3.16 7.34 2.15
N CYS A 56 3.25 6.91 3.41
CA CYS A 56 2.10 6.66 4.26
C CYS A 56 1.40 7.99 4.63
N PRO A 57 0.10 7.94 5.01
CA PRO A 57 -0.63 9.14 5.45
C PRO A 57 0.07 9.83 6.63
N ASN A 58 0.66 9.09 7.56
CA ASN A 58 1.34 9.64 8.74
C ASN A 58 2.53 10.55 8.36
N CYS A 59 3.39 10.11 7.41
CA CYS A 59 4.52 10.91 6.92
C CYS A 59 4.14 11.97 5.86
N LYS A 60 2.86 12.01 5.47
CA LYS A 60 2.29 13.05 4.61
C LYS A 60 1.80 14.24 5.44
N GLU A 61 1.47 14.04 6.72
CA GLU A 61 1.05 15.10 7.65
C GLU A 61 2.24 15.89 8.25
N GLU A 62 3.48 15.49 8.00
CA GLU A 62 4.68 16.29 8.30
C GLU A 62 4.93 17.41 7.26
N GLU A 63 3.96 18.31 7.05
CA GLU A 63 4.13 19.60 6.36
C GLU A 63 3.71 20.78 7.26
#